data_AF-A0A2D6XGG3-F1
#
_entry.id   AF-A0A2D6XGG3-F1
#
_cell.length_a   1.000
_cell.length_b   1.000
_cell.length_c   1.000
_cell.angle_alpha   90.00
_cell.angle_beta   90.00
_cell.angle_gamma   90.00
#
_symmetry.space_group_name_H-M   'P 1'
#
loop_
_entity.id
_entity.type
_entity.pdbx_description
1 polymer ?
#
loop_
_entity_poly.entity_id
_entity_poly.type
_entity_poly.pdbx_seq_one_letter_code
_entity_poly.pdbx_strand_id
1 'polypeptide(L)'
;MVSALIALSTRVQSNMAIIRGGVSRGLTSKQIQGLITQTGQTGVRRTDLLKGIRYAKGVQDTGPYLRSIRRDLRPNPARLPTSIAPMTRKYRFEVRIDGTNPLTRTQESHYVTVRSDNLLTPEEIENEAERLWNTGQSRREERYQMVFRTAIMETGAKRD
;
A
#
# COMPACT_ATOMS: atom_id res chain seq x y z
N MET A 1 4.23 -26.16 3.96
CA MET A 1 5.33 -25.30 4.43
C MET A 1 4.76 -24.29 5.39
N VAL A 2 5.36 -24.18 6.58
CA VAL A 2 4.87 -23.42 7.74
C VAL A 2 4.85 -21.92 7.43
N SER A 3 3.68 -21.37 7.05
CA SER A 3 3.46 -19.92 7.04
C SER A 3 3.16 -19.47 8.47
N ALA A 4 4.22 -19.23 9.24
CA ALA A 4 4.08 -18.43 10.45
C ALA A 4 3.52 -17.06 10.04
N LEU A 5 2.34 -16.72 10.55
CA LEU A 5 1.74 -15.38 10.57
C LEU A 5 2.70 -14.41 11.26
N ILE A 6 3.76 -13.99 10.58
CA ILE A 6 4.68 -13.00 11.13
C ILE A 6 4.07 -11.63 10.86
N ALA A 7 3.22 -11.21 11.78
CA ALA A 7 2.70 -9.87 11.79
C ALA A 7 3.86 -8.85 11.84
N LEU A 8 3.79 -7.77 11.07
CA LEU A 8 4.73 -6.66 11.26
C LEU A 8 4.57 -6.08 12.66
N SER A 9 5.68 -5.79 13.31
CA SER A 9 5.63 -5.01 14.55
C SER A 9 5.06 -3.62 14.26
N THR A 10 4.34 -3.06 15.24
CA THR A 10 3.73 -1.72 15.15
C THR A 10 4.72 -0.66 14.70
N ARG A 11 5.99 -0.79 15.13
CA ARG A 11 7.10 0.09 14.72
C ARG A 11 7.43 0.00 13.23
N VAL A 12 7.35 -1.19 12.63
CA VAL A 12 7.55 -1.32 11.17
C VAL A 12 6.36 -0.73 10.43
N GLN A 13 5.14 -0.94 10.93
CA GLN A 13 3.93 -0.39 10.34
C GLN A 13 3.95 1.15 10.34
N SER A 14 4.32 1.78 11.47
CA SER A 14 4.44 3.24 11.59
C SER A 14 5.51 3.83 10.67
N ASN A 15 6.54 3.05 10.32
CA ASN A 15 7.65 3.46 9.45
C ASN A 15 7.50 2.99 7.99
N MET A 16 6.37 2.40 7.61
CA MET A 16 6.22 1.75 6.32
C MET A 16 6.40 2.72 5.14
N ALA A 17 5.98 3.98 5.29
CA ALA A 17 6.20 5.01 4.28
C ALA A 17 7.69 5.25 4.00
N ILE A 18 8.52 5.35 5.05
CA ILE A 18 9.97 5.52 4.95
C ILE A 18 10.60 4.26 4.35
N ILE A 19 10.19 3.07 4.81
CA ILE A 19 10.72 1.79 4.31
C ILE A 19 10.42 1.64 2.81
N ARG A 20 9.18 1.88 2.38
CA ARG A 20 8.79 1.83 0.96
C ARG A 20 9.59 2.83 0.13
N GLY A 21 9.70 4.08 0.59
CA GLY A 21 10.49 5.12 -0.09
C GLY A 21 11.97 4.77 -0.19
N GLY A 22 12.54 4.16 0.85
CA GLY A 22 13.92 3.68 0.85
C GLY A 22 14.14 2.51 -0.11
N VAL A 23 13.23 1.53 -0.12
CA VAL A 23 13.30 0.38 -1.05
C VAL A 23 13.17 0.85 -2.49
N SER A 24 12.27 1.79 -2.80
CA SER A 24 12.12 2.31 -4.18
C SER A 24 13.35 3.03 -4.70
N ARG A 25 14.19 3.54 -3.81
CA ARG A 25 15.46 4.22 -4.13
C ARG A 25 16.66 3.27 -4.11
N GLY A 26 16.45 1.97 -3.92
CA GLY A 26 17.51 0.98 -3.85
C GLY A 26 18.38 1.07 -2.59
N LEU A 27 17.88 1.69 -1.51
CA LEU A 27 18.67 1.86 -0.28
C LEU A 27 18.87 0.54 0.46
N THR A 28 20.05 0.40 1.08
CA THR A 28 20.38 -0.72 1.95
C THR A 28 19.61 -0.66 3.27
N SER A 29 19.47 -1.80 3.96
CA SER A 29 18.80 -1.83 5.28
C SER A 29 19.44 -0.90 6.31
N LYS A 30 20.76 -0.68 6.25
CA LYS A 30 21.48 0.23 7.14
C LYS A 30 21.09 1.69 6.86
N GLN A 31 20.99 2.07 5.59
CA GLN A 31 20.56 3.41 5.19
C GLN A 31 19.09 3.66 5.57
N ILE A 32 18.20 2.69 5.36
CA ILE A 32 16.78 2.81 5.75
C ILE A 32 16.65 2.95 7.28
N GLN A 33 17.41 2.16 8.05
CA GLN A 33 17.45 2.31 9.51
C GLN A 33 17.91 3.71 9.92
N GLY A 34 18.94 4.25 9.25
CA GLY A 34 19.43 5.61 9.46
C GLY A 34 18.35 6.67 9.20
N LEU A 35 17.58 6.54 8.11
CA LEU A 35 16.46 7.43 7.81
C LEU A 35 15.37 7.39 8.89
N ILE A 36 15.01 6.20 9.36
CA ILE A 36 14.02 6.05 10.45
C ILE A 36 14.49 6.78 11.71
N THR A 37 15.75 6.59 12.09
CA THR A 37 16.31 7.29 13.27
C THR A 37 16.40 8.80 13.09
N GLN A 38 16.69 9.29 11.88
CA GLN A 38 16.74 10.72 11.57
C GLN A 38 15.37 11.39 11.63
N THR A 39 14.30 10.64 11.36
CA THR A 39 12.92 11.14 11.51
C THR A 39 12.41 11.16 12.95
N GLY A 40 13.29 10.97 13.95
CA GLY A 40 12.95 11.04 15.38
C GLY A 40 12.23 9.81 15.93
N GLN A 41 12.08 8.74 15.13
CA GLN A 41 11.47 7.50 15.60
C GLN A 41 12.52 6.56 16.21
N THR A 42 12.17 5.85 17.30
CA THR A 42 13.09 4.88 17.90
C THR A 42 13.38 3.76 16.90
N GLY A 43 14.66 3.41 16.76
CA GLY A 43 15.14 2.44 15.78
C GLY A 43 14.36 1.12 15.79
N VAL A 44 14.12 0.58 14.59
CA VAL A 44 13.44 -0.71 14.39
C VAL A 44 14.44 -1.84 14.59
N ARG A 45 14.02 -2.96 15.21
CA ARG A 45 14.87 -4.16 15.29
C ARG A 45 15.20 -4.65 13.89
N ARG A 46 16.45 -5.02 13.62
CA ARG A 46 16.92 -5.44 12.29
C ARG A 46 16.06 -6.55 11.68
N THR A 47 15.67 -7.55 12.48
CA THR A 47 14.83 -8.67 12.04
C THR A 47 13.47 -8.20 11.53
N ASP A 48 12.87 -7.22 12.20
CA ASP A 48 11.57 -6.65 11.82
C ASP A 48 11.70 -5.69 10.64
N LEU A 49 12.77 -4.89 10.59
CA LEU A 49 13.07 -4.04 9.44
C LEU A 49 13.21 -4.89 8.16
N LEU A 50 13.94 -6.01 8.22
CA LEU A 50 14.11 -6.90 7.06
C LEU A 50 12.80 -7.54 6.60
N LYS A 51 11.85 -7.79 7.51
CA LYS A 51 10.49 -8.22 7.13
C LYS A 51 9.76 -7.09 6.40
N GLY A 52 9.81 -5.86 6.93
CA GLY A 52 9.24 -4.68 6.27
C GLY A 52 9.84 -4.42 4.88
N ILE A 53 11.15 -4.59 4.72
CA ILE A 53 11.84 -4.46 3.42
C ILE A 53 11.38 -5.53 2.44
N ARG A 54 11.37 -6.82 2.84
CA ARG A 54 10.90 -7.90 1.95
C ARG A 54 9.46 -7.71 1.54
N TYR A 55 8.63 -7.25 2.46
CA TYR A 55 7.26 -6.89 2.17
C TYR A 55 7.16 -5.76 1.15
N ALA A 56 7.85 -4.64 1.41
CA ALA A 56 7.86 -3.50 0.49
C ALA A 56 8.38 -3.89 -0.90
N LYS A 57 9.35 -4.80 -1.00
CA LYS A 57 9.83 -5.36 -2.27
C LYS A 57 8.75 -6.16 -2.99
N GLY A 58 8.11 -7.14 -2.33
CA GLY A 58 7.05 -7.94 -2.96
C GLY A 58 5.88 -7.09 -3.45
N VAL A 59 5.54 -6.04 -2.70
CA VAL A 59 4.59 -5.01 -3.11
C VAL A 59 5.05 -4.26 -4.36
N GLN A 60 6.32 -3.82 -4.39
CA GLN A 60 6.89 -3.15 -5.56
C GLN A 60 6.94 -4.06 -6.79
N ASP A 61 7.28 -5.34 -6.64
CA ASP A 61 7.29 -6.30 -7.75
C ASP A 61 5.88 -6.55 -8.31
N THR A 62 4.88 -6.51 -7.44
CA THR A 62 3.46 -6.68 -7.83
C THR A 62 2.88 -5.42 -8.48
N GLY A 63 3.36 -4.22 -8.15
CA GLY A 63 2.87 -2.96 -8.72
C GLY A 63 2.87 -2.94 -10.26
N PRO A 64 4.00 -3.22 -10.93
CA PRO A 64 4.07 -3.36 -12.39
C PRO A 64 3.14 -4.44 -12.94
N TYR A 65 2.99 -5.58 -12.25
CA TYR A 65 2.07 -6.63 -12.64
C TYR A 65 0.63 -6.11 -12.70
N LEU A 66 0.16 -5.42 -11.64
CA LEU A 66 -1.19 -4.87 -11.60
C LEU A 66 -1.42 -3.77 -12.63
N ARG A 67 -0.42 -2.91 -12.88
CA ARG A 67 -0.49 -1.92 -13.96
C ARG A 67 -0.60 -2.56 -15.35
N SER A 68 -0.04 -3.75 -15.55
CA SER A 68 -0.09 -4.44 -16.84
C SER A 68 -1.38 -5.23 -17.08
N ILE A 69 -2.20 -5.43 -16.04
CA ILE A 69 -3.48 -6.12 -16.16
C ILE A 69 -4.50 -5.17 -16.77
N ARG A 70 -5.24 -5.65 -17.78
CA ARG A 70 -6.33 -4.87 -18.38
C ARG A 70 -7.40 -4.54 -17.33
N ARG A 71 -8.06 -3.39 -17.47
CA ARG A 71 -9.02 -2.86 -16.51
C ARG A 71 -10.20 -3.80 -16.21
N ASP A 72 -10.57 -4.63 -17.19
CA ASP A 72 -11.66 -5.61 -17.16
C ASP A 72 -11.23 -7.01 -16.66
N LEU A 73 -9.94 -7.25 -16.44
CA LEU A 73 -9.41 -8.56 -16.05
C LEU A 73 -9.07 -8.63 -14.57
N ARG A 74 -9.38 -9.78 -13.96
CA ARG A 74 -8.99 -10.04 -12.57
C ARG A 74 -7.51 -10.41 -12.46
N PRO A 75 -6.81 -9.94 -11.43
CA PRO A 75 -5.44 -10.37 -11.16
C PRO A 75 -5.37 -11.86 -10.84
N ASN A 76 -4.21 -12.47 -11.04
CA ASN A 76 -3.94 -13.79 -10.49
C ASN A 76 -3.63 -13.67 -8.99
N PRO A 77 -4.46 -14.24 -8.09
CA PRO A 77 -4.26 -14.13 -6.65
C PRO A 77 -2.94 -14.73 -6.16
N ALA A 78 -2.38 -15.71 -6.88
CA ALA A 78 -1.10 -16.34 -6.51
C ALA A 78 0.11 -15.41 -6.72
N ARG A 79 -0.05 -14.34 -7.50
CA ARG A 79 0.99 -13.33 -7.74
C ARG A 79 0.86 -12.14 -6.80
N LEU A 80 -0.11 -12.16 -5.89
CA LEU A 80 -0.33 -11.08 -4.94
C LEU A 80 0.50 -11.30 -3.68
N PRO A 81 1.08 -10.24 -3.10
CA PRO A 81 1.77 -10.35 -1.83
C PRO A 81 0.79 -10.79 -0.75
N THR A 82 1.25 -11.67 0.12
CA THR A 82 0.51 -12.00 1.34
C THR A 82 0.60 -10.82 2.30
N SER A 83 -0.54 -10.42 2.86
CA SER A 83 -0.54 -9.44 3.93
C SER A 83 0.13 -10.00 5.15
N ILE A 84 0.92 -9.14 5.75
CA ILE A 84 1.60 -9.37 7.02
C ILE A 84 0.94 -8.57 8.13
N ALA A 85 -0.21 -7.96 7.90
CA ALA A 85 -1.06 -7.44 8.94
C ALA A 85 -2.34 -8.28 9.02
N PRO A 86 -2.96 -8.42 10.20
CA PRO A 86 -4.31 -8.96 10.29
C PRO A 86 -5.25 -8.14 9.41
N MET A 87 -6.07 -8.83 8.60
CA MET A 87 -7.04 -8.19 7.72
C MET A 87 -8.46 -8.56 8.13
N THR A 88 -9.36 -7.59 8.01
CA THR A 88 -10.80 -7.78 8.24
C THR A 88 -11.54 -8.35 7.03
N ARG A 89 -10.86 -8.38 5.87
CA ARG A 89 -11.37 -8.85 4.57
C ARG A 89 -10.27 -9.64 3.86
N LYS A 90 -10.64 -10.52 2.94
CA LYS A 90 -9.71 -11.41 2.23
C LYS A 90 -8.68 -10.67 1.37
N TYR A 91 -9.07 -9.53 0.80
CA TYR A 91 -8.24 -8.69 -0.06
C TYR A 91 -8.20 -7.24 0.41
N ARG A 92 -7.05 -6.60 0.24
CA ARG A 92 -6.82 -5.19 0.50
C ARG A 92 -6.05 -4.60 -0.67
N PHE A 93 -6.51 -3.45 -1.12
CA PHE A 93 -5.90 -2.68 -2.21
C PHE A 93 -5.58 -1.30 -1.68
N GLU A 94 -4.33 -0.86 -1.77
CA GLU A 94 -3.96 0.53 -1.54
C GLU A 94 -3.87 1.22 -2.89
N VAL A 95 -4.71 2.23 -3.11
CA VAL A 95 -4.79 3.00 -4.35
C VAL A 95 -4.23 4.37 -4.08
N ARG A 96 -3.21 4.77 -4.86
CA ARG A 96 -2.71 6.14 -4.85
C ARG A 96 -3.59 7.02 -5.75
N ILE A 97 -4.14 8.08 -5.17
CA ILE A 97 -4.86 9.14 -5.86
C ILE A 97 -3.93 10.35 -5.91
N ASP A 98 -3.43 10.67 -7.09
CA ASP A 98 -2.76 11.94 -7.34
C ASP A 98 -3.78 13.01 -7.68
N GLY A 99 -3.47 14.27 -7.38
CA GLY A 99 -4.16 15.41 -7.97
C GLY A 99 -3.54 16.73 -7.56
N THR A 100 -4.17 17.83 -7.96
CA THR A 100 -3.65 19.17 -7.70
C THR A 100 -4.58 19.88 -6.73
N ASN A 101 -4.01 20.38 -5.63
CA ASN A 101 -4.74 21.23 -4.72
C ASN A 101 -5.03 22.58 -5.42
N PRO A 102 -6.30 22.98 -5.59
CA PRO A 102 -6.64 24.18 -6.33
C PRO A 102 -6.22 25.48 -5.63
N LEU A 103 -6.11 25.46 -4.30
CA LEU A 103 -5.75 26.63 -3.49
C LEU A 103 -4.25 26.89 -3.51
N THR A 104 -3.44 25.85 -3.33
CA THR A 104 -1.98 25.96 -3.24
C THR A 104 -1.28 25.71 -4.58
N ARG A 105 -2.01 25.20 -5.58
CA ARG A 105 -1.49 24.72 -6.88
C ARG A 105 -0.41 23.64 -6.74
N THR A 106 -0.32 22.98 -5.59
CA THR A 106 0.65 21.91 -5.36
C THR A 106 0.08 20.57 -5.78
N GLN A 107 0.94 19.70 -6.32
CA GLN A 107 0.58 18.29 -6.47
C GLN A 107 0.52 17.62 -5.11
N GLU A 108 -0.56 16.93 -4.85
CA GLU A 108 -0.76 16.11 -3.66
C GLU A 108 -1.00 14.66 -4.08
N SER A 109 -0.58 13.75 -3.21
CA SER A 109 -0.78 12.32 -3.39
C SER A 109 -1.41 11.75 -2.12
N HIS A 110 -2.60 11.21 -2.27
CA HIS A 110 -3.35 10.57 -1.20
C HIS A 110 -3.40 9.07 -1.44
N TYR A 111 -3.54 8.28 -0.37
CA TYR A 111 -3.66 6.82 -0.45
C TYR A 111 -5.00 6.39 0.12
N VAL A 112 -5.80 5.70 -0.68
CA VAL A 112 -7.08 5.12 -0.29
C VAL A 112 -6.92 3.62 -0.12
N THR A 113 -7.41 3.08 0.98
CA THR A 113 -7.41 1.64 1.22
C THR A 113 -8.79 1.05 0.93
N VAL A 114 -8.89 0.26 -0.14
CA VAL A 114 -10.06 -0.56 -0.47
C VAL A 114 -9.89 -1.94 0.19
N ARG A 115 -10.96 -2.48 0.78
CA ARG A 115 -10.97 -3.83 1.38
C ARG A 115 -12.18 -4.60 0.87
N SER A 116 -11.96 -5.84 0.43
CA SER A 116 -13.02 -6.68 -0.17
C SER A 116 -12.80 -8.15 0.13
N ASP A 117 -13.87 -8.93 0.24
CA ASP A 117 -13.79 -10.39 0.31
C ASP A 117 -13.69 -11.04 -1.09
N ASN A 118 -14.02 -10.28 -2.13
CA ASN A 118 -13.92 -10.70 -3.53
C ASN A 118 -12.70 -10.08 -4.20
N LEU A 119 -12.10 -10.82 -5.13
CA LEU A 119 -11.01 -10.31 -5.95
C LEU A 119 -11.58 -9.39 -7.03
N LEU A 120 -11.27 -8.11 -6.90
CA LEU A 120 -11.75 -7.06 -7.79
C LEU A 120 -10.84 -6.88 -9.02
N THR A 121 -11.41 -6.45 -10.15
CA THR A 121 -10.66 -5.97 -11.31
C THR A 121 -10.03 -4.61 -11.03
N PRO A 122 -9.02 -4.15 -11.80
CA PRO A 122 -8.50 -2.80 -11.65
C PRO A 122 -9.58 -1.72 -11.76
N GLU A 123 -10.55 -1.87 -12.66
CA GLU A 123 -11.68 -0.94 -12.79
C GLU A 123 -12.56 -0.92 -11.55
N GLU A 124 -12.92 -2.10 -11.00
CA GLU A 124 -13.71 -2.19 -9.77
C GLU A 124 -12.97 -1.59 -8.57
N ILE A 125 -11.65 -1.76 -8.50
CA ILE A 125 -10.79 -1.18 -7.45
C ILE A 125 -10.77 0.35 -7.56
N GLU A 126 -10.61 0.88 -8.77
CA GLU A 126 -10.63 2.32 -9.04
C GLU A 126 -11.98 2.93 -8.66
N ASN A 127 -13.08 2.34 -9.12
CA ASN A 127 -14.44 2.81 -8.83
C ASN A 127 -14.74 2.78 -7.32
N GLU A 128 -14.31 1.72 -6.61
CA GLU A 128 -14.50 1.62 -5.17
C GLU A 128 -13.61 2.61 -4.41
N ALA A 129 -12.38 2.85 -4.87
CA ALA A 129 -11.50 3.86 -4.30
C ALA A 129 -12.07 5.28 -4.47
N GLU A 130 -12.61 5.59 -5.66
CA GLU A 130 -13.31 6.84 -5.93
C GLU A 130 -14.54 7.00 -5.04
N ARG A 131 -15.36 5.95 -4.91
CA ARG A 131 -16.53 5.95 -4.02
C ARG A 131 -16.13 6.23 -2.57
N LEU A 132 -15.10 5.55 -2.07
CA LEU A 132 -14.59 5.75 -0.70
C LEU A 132 -14.00 7.15 -0.51
N TRP A 133 -13.26 7.66 -1.50
CA TRP A 133 -12.74 9.01 -1.51
C TRP A 133 -13.87 10.04 -1.42
N ASN A 134 -14.87 9.96 -2.31
CA ASN A 134 -16.00 10.89 -2.36
C ASN A 134 -16.89 10.80 -1.11
N THR A 135 -17.09 9.60 -0.57
CA THR A 135 -17.85 9.38 0.68
C THR A 135 -17.11 10.00 1.89
N GLY A 136 -15.78 9.89 1.92
CA GLY A 136 -14.95 10.55 2.94
C GLY A 136 -14.83 12.08 2.75
N GLN A 137 -14.91 12.55 1.50
CA GLN A 137 -14.77 13.95 1.08
C GLN A 137 -16.07 14.76 1.14
N SER A 138 -17.19 14.22 1.65
CA SER A 138 -18.42 14.99 1.92
C SER A 138 -18.25 16.14 2.96
N ARG A 139 -17.01 16.53 3.27
CA ARG A 139 -16.63 17.73 4.06
C ARG A 139 -15.58 18.63 3.38
N ARG A 140 -15.00 18.30 2.22
CA ARG A 140 -14.00 19.15 1.54
C ARG A 140 -14.23 19.13 0.02
N GLU A 141 -14.75 20.25 -0.49
CA GLU A 141 -15.02 20.51 -1.90
C GLU A 141 -13.73 20.69 -2.71
N GLU A 142 -12.99 19.63 -3.04
CA GLU A 142 -11.82 19.76 -3.91
C GLU A 142 -11.80 18.65 -4.98
N ARG A 143 -11.91 19.06 -6.25
CA ARG A 143 -11.93 18.17 -7.42
C ARG A 143 -10.51 17.83 -7.83
N TYR A 144 -10.06 16.63 -7.50
CA TYR A 144 -8.74 16.10 -7.89
C TYR A 144 -8.85 15.28 -9.19
N GLN A 145 -7.94 15.47 -10.16
CA GLN A 145 -7.82 14.59 -11.33
C GLN A 145 -7.13 13.30 -10.94
N MET A 146 -7.87 12.19 -10.88
CA MET A 146 -7.37 10.87 -10.50
C MET A 146 -6.36 10.33 -11.53
N VAL A 147 -5.12 10.10 -11.10
CA VAL A 147 -4.13 9.35 -11.88
C VAL A 147 -3.75 8.09 -11.12
N PHE A 148 -4.17 6.94 -11.64
CA PHE A 148 -3.84 5.62 -11.11
C PHE A 148 -2.35 5.36 -11.29
N ARG A 149 -1.59 5.36 -10.19
CA ARG A 149 -0.17 5.00 -10.27
C ARG A 149 0.16 3.70 -9.58
N THR A 150 -0.34 3.30 -8.42
CA THR A 150 0.11 2.01 -7.87
C THR A 150 -0.93 1.38 -6.98
N ALA A 151 -1.28 0.12 -7.27
CA ALA A 151 -2.06 -0.74 -6.40
C ALA A 151 -1.11 -1.58 -5.55
N ILE A 152 -1.30 -1.55 -4.23
CA ILE A 152 -0.66 -2.49 -3.31
C ILE A 152 -1.72 -3.53 -2.97
N MET A 153 -1.62 -4.70 -3.60
CA MET A 153 -2.50 -5.84 -3.29
C MET A 153 -1.96 -6.60 -2.10
N GLU A 154 -2.82 -6.91 -1.15
CA GLU A 154 -2.50 -7.80 -0.03
C GLU A 154 -3.57 -8.90 0.06
N THR A 155 -3.14 -10.15 0.22
CA THR A 155 -4.02 -11.31 0.49
C THR A 155 -3.84 -11.78 1.93
N GLY A 156 -4.91 -11.92 2.72
CA GLY A 156 -4.80 -12.29 4.13
C GLY A 156 -5.83 -13.34 4.55
N ALA A 157 -5.48 -14.16 5.55
CA ALA A 157 -6.42 -15.04 6.22
C ALA A 157 -7.41 -14.20 7.05
N LYS A 158 -8.70 -14.45 6.86
CA LYS A 158 -9.81 -13.81 7.59
C LYS A 158 -9.64 -14.12 9.09
N ARG A 159 -9.77 -13.11 9.96
CA ARG A 159 -10.05 -13.36 11.37
C ARG A 159 -11.55 -13.66 11.49
N ASP A 160 -11.87 -14.83 12.02
CA ASP A 160 -13.22 -15.17 12.50
C ASP A 160 -13.60 -14.29 13.69
#